data_AF-A0AAP3E799-F1
#
_entry.id   AF-A0AAP3E799-F1
#
_cell.length_a   1.000
_cell.length_b   1.000
_cell.length_c   1.000
_cell.angle_alpha   90.00
_cell.angle_beta   90.00
_cell.angle_gamma   90.00
#
_symmetry.space_group_name_H-M   'P 1'
#
loop_
_entity.id
_entity.type
_entity.pdbx_description
1 polymer ?
#
loop_
_entity_poly.entity_id
_entity_poly.type
_entity_poly.pdbx_seq_one_letter_code
_entity_poly.pdbx_strand_id
1 'polypeptide(L)'
;MTPPRDASLVYVGCTAPAKAVLETLIDHEYPIEAVVTIGPEMARANSVSGYASLEGVASEHDMRVYQPQGYSMEDSADLDFFQTVDPDLLVVNGWQRLIPESILETATYGALGNHGSAFGLPKGRGRSPLNWSLIEDRDRFLLSVIHLDPGADSGDVLLTRKFDITDFDTIETLYYKVTLLLEEMLLEVVPQILSGTLERAPQRGTPTYYPKRNPEDGEIDWRNGTRSIYNLVRAVADPYPGAFTFADDQQVMIWEAIPFSSDIAVDAPAGTIVAVFWTDEFVVATGDGTVLVRNWDADDWTPTEGSQFDTPSAPPTDRIDSQDHHTNLSSTTDDA
;
A
#
# COMPACT_ATOMS: atom_id res chain seq x y z
N MET A 1 3.35 -16.18 23.18
CA MET A 1 4.14 -17.42 23.44
C MET A 1 5.37 -17.33 22.57
N THR A 2 6.57 -17.61 23.08
CA THR A 2 7.78 -17.59 22.25
C THR A 2 7.73 -18.74 21.24
N PRO A 3 8.08 -18.53 19.96
CA PRO A 3 8.13 -19.61 18.97
C PRO A 3 9.10 -20.73 19.41
N PRO A 4 8.95 -21.96 18.89
CA PRO A 4 9.94 -23.01 19.10
C PRO A 4 11.32 -22.51 18.66
N ARG A 5 12.35 -22.69 19.53
CA ARG A 5 13.71 -22.20 19.27
C ARG A 5 14.41 -22.88 18.09
N ASP A 6 13.90 -24.03 17.67
CA ASP A 6 14.46 -24.82 16.56
C ASP A 6 13.78 -24.49 15.22
N ALA A 7 12.82 -23.56 15.20
CA ALA A 7 12.16 -23.15 13.96
C ALA A 7 13.08 -22.26 13.11
N SER A 8 12.99 -22.34 11.78
CA SER A 8 13.67 -21.43 10.85
C SER A 8 12.67 -20.58 10.06
N LEU A 9 12.78 -19.26 10.15
CA LEU A 9 11.95 -18.32 9.42
C LEU A 9 12.74 -17.63 8.31
N VAL A 10 12.09 -17.42 7.17
CA VAL A 10 12.57 -16.53 6.11
C VAL A 10 11.63 -15.34 6.01
N TYR A 11 12.16 -14.14 6.16
CA TYR A 11 11.40 -12.89 6.04
C TYR A 11 11.56 -12.30 4.64
N VAL A 12 10.45 -11.97 3.99
CA VAL A 12 10.43 -11.42 2.62
C VAL A 12 9.81 -10.02 2.65
N GLY A 13 10.55 -9.00 2.21
CA GLY A 13 10.02 -7.63 2.16
C GLY A 13 10.99 -6.58 1.64
N CYS A 14 10.47 -5.40 1.30
CA CYS A 14 11.27 -4.31 0.73
C CYS A 14 10.69 -2.90 0.94
N THR A 15 9.91 -2.69 2.01
CA THR A 15 9.28 -1.39 2.30
C THR A 15 9.57 -0.96 3.74
N ALA A 16 9.40 0.33 4.04
CA ALA A 16 9.58 0.84 5.40
C ALA A 16 8.67 0.13 6.44
N PRO A 17 7.37 -0.12 6.18
CA PRO A 17 6.55 -0.97 7.05
C PRO A 17 7.10 -2.40 7.21
N ALA A 18 7.64 -2.99 6.15
CA ALA A 18 8.27 -4.31 6.23
C ALA A 18 9.53 -4.31 7.09
N LYS A 19 10.29 -3.20 7.10
CA LYS A 19 11.44 -3.04 7.98
C LYS A 19 11.04 -3.00 9.45
N ALA A 20 10.04 -2.20 9.80
CA ALA A 20 9.55 -2.09 11.18
C ALA A 20 9.04 -3.43 11.73
N VAL A 21 8.28 -4.18 10.92
CA VAL A 21 7.80 -5.52 11.31
C VAL A 21 8.96 -6.51 11.49
N LEU A 22 9.99 -6.45 10.64
CA LEU A 22 11.20 -7.28 10.80
C LEU A 22 11.92 -6.96 12.12
N GLU A 23 12.14 -5.68 12.42
CA GLU A 23 12.75 -5.21 13.68
C GLU A 23 11.95 -5.70 14.89
N THR A 24 10.62 -5.65 14.85
CA THR A 24 9.76 -6.20 15.91
C THR A 24 9.96 -7.72 16.10
N LEU A 25 9.99 -8.50 15.02
CA LEU A 25 10.22 -9.94 15.13
C LEU A 25 11.60 -10.26 15.72
N ILE A 26 12.61 -9.47 15.36
CA ILE A 26 13.97 -9.57 15.92
C ILE A 26 13.99 -9.27 17.42
N ASP A 27 13.37 -8.17 17.83
CA ASP A 27 13.29 -7.74 19.24
C ASP A 27 12.58 -8.79 20.12
N HIS A 28 11.66 -9.55 19.53
CA HIS A 28 10.97 -10.66 20.17
C HIS A 28 11.65 -12.03 20.01
N GLU A 29 12.90 -12.05 19.54
CA GLU A 29 13.76 -13.23 19.41
C GLU A 29 13.17 -14.33 18.49
N TYR A 30 12.45 -13.93 17.43
CA TYR A 30 12.02 -14.89 16.41
C TYR A 30 13.23 -15.40 15.62
N PRO A 31 13.30 -16.71 15.31
CA PRO A 31 14.47 -17.31 14.69
C PRO A 31 14.48 -17.10 13.17
N ILE A 32 14.78 -15.87 12.74
CA ILE A 32 14.87 -15.48 11.34
C ILE A 32 16.26 -15.85 10.82
N GLU A 33 16.32 -16.82 9.92
CA GLU A 33 17.57 -17.30 9.32
C GLU A 33 18.01 -16.43 8.15
N ALA A 34 17.06 -15.98 7.33
CA ALA A 34 17.35 -15.17 6.16
C ALA A 34 16.29 -14.10 5.89
N VAL A 35 16.76 -13.02 5.26
CA VAL A 35 15.95 -11.92 4.76
C VAL A 35 16.06 -11.88 3.24
N VAL A 36 14.91 -11.94 2.57
CA VAL A 36 14.79 -11.77 1.12
C VAL A 36 14.29 -10.36 0.85
N THR A 37 15.07 -9.59 0.09
CA THR A 37 14.77 -8.19 -0.23
C THR A 37 15.24 -7.84 -1.64
N ILE A 38 14.97 -6.62 -2.10
CA ILE A 38 15.43 -6.14 -3.41
C ILE A 38 16.34 -4.93 -3.27
N GLY A 39 17.28 -4.79 -4.20
CA GLY A 39 18.13 -3.61 -4.29
C GLY A 39 17.39 -2.36 -4.80
N PRO A 40 17.98 -1.17 -4.62
CA PRO A 40 17.35 0.12 -4.98
C PRO A 40 17.14 0.29 -6.50
N GLU A 41 17.89 -0.43 -7.33
CA GLU A 41 17.70 -0.44 -8.78
C GLU A 41 16.41 -1.17 -9.16
N MET A 42 16.23 -2.40 -8.66
CA MET A 42 15.02 -3.20 -8.91
C MET A 42 13.77 -2.52 -8.33
N ALA A 43 13.89 -1.89 -7.15
CA ALA A 43 12.81 -1.11 -6.56
C ALA A 43 12.37 0.08 -7.43
N ARG A 44 13.33 0.82 -8.00
CA ARG A 44 13.05 1.91 -8.94
C ARG A 44 12.43 1.42 -10.25
N ALA A 45 12.98 0.35 -10.84
CA ALA A 45 12.46 -0.24 -12.07
C ALA A 45 11.01 -0.73 -11.92
N ASN A 46 10.60 -1.10 -10.70
CA ASN A 46 9.25 -1.58 -10.39
C ASN A 46 8.35 -0.54 -9.70
N SER A 47 8.81 0.71 -9.57
CA SER A 47 8.09 1.81 -8.90
C SER A 47 7.54 1.44 -7.52
N VAL A 48 8.39 0.84 -6.67
CA VAL A 48 8.00 0.42 -5.31
C VAL A 48 7.90 1.64 -4.39
N SER A 49 6.67 2.13 -4.17
CA SER A 49 6.39 3.19 -3.19
C SER A 49 6.79 2.78 -1.78
N GLY A 50 7.43 3.70 -1.04
CA GLY A 50 7.88 3.46 0.33
C GLY A 50 9.00 2.41 0.45
N TYR A 51 9.81 2.23 -0.60
CA TYR A 51 10.94 1.31 -0.59
C TYR A 51 11.89 1.57 0.59
N ALA A 52 12.28 0.49 1.27
CA ALA A 52 13.37 0.49 2.23
C ALA A 52 14.15 -0.82 2.10
N SER A 53 15.48 -0.73 2.02
CA SER A 53 16.33 -1.92 2.04
C SER A 53 16.32 -2.54 3.44
N LEU A 54 16.18 -3.87 3.49
CA LEU A 54 16.28 -4.65 4.72
C LEU A 54 17.69 -5.17 4.99
N GLU A 55 18.64 -4.98 4.06
CA GLU A 55 20.02 -5.49 4.15
C GLU A 55 20.75 -5.00 5.40
N GLY A 56 20.57 -3.73 5.77
CA GLY A 56 21.21 -3.14 6.94
C GLY A 56 20.81 -3.87 8.21
N VAL A 57 19.50 -4.01 8.45
CA VAL A 57 18.95 -4.71 9.62
C VAL A 57 19.40 -6.17 9.63
N ALA A 58 19.28 -6.86 8.50
CA ALA A 58 19.70 -8.26 8.41
C ALA A 58 21.20 -8.45 8.75
N SER A 59 22.07 -7.56 8.24
CA SER A 59 23.51 -7.63 8.49
C SER A 59 23.88 -7.31 9.93
N GLU A 60 23.17 -6.40 10.59
CA GLU A 60 23.37 -6.06 12.01
C GLU A 60 23.04 -7.24 12.94
N HIS A 61 22.20 -8.17 12.48
CA HIS A 61 21.76 -9.34 13.23
C HIS A 61 22.30 -10.68 12.69
N ASP A 62 23.38 -10.64 11.88
CA ASP A 62 24.04 -11.82 11.30
C ASP A 62 23.10 -12.74 10.48
N MET A 63 22.04 -12.18 9.90
CA MET A 63 21.09 -12.90 9.05
C MET A 63 21.59 -12.99 7.62
N ARG A 64 21.31 -14.10 6.95
CA ARG A 64 21.61 -14.23 5.52
C ARG A 64 20.73 -13.27 4.72
N VAL A 65 21.33 -12.47 3.84
CA VAL A 65 20.56 -11.67 2.88
C VAL A 65 20.55 -12.34 1.51
N TYR A 66 19.37 -12.43 0.90
CA TYR A 66 19.19 -12.87 -0.46
C TYR A 66 18.45 -11.82 -1.29
N GLN A 67 19.03 -11.46 -2.44
CA GLN A 67 18.36 -10.67 -3.45
C GLN A 67 18.00 -11.60 -4.62
N PRO A 68 16.71 -11.76 -4.95
CA PRO A 68 16.28 -12.56 -6.07
C PRO A 68 16.82 -12.05 -7.41
N GLN A 69 16.89 -12.92 -8.41
CA GLN A 69 17.26 -12.54 -9.78
C GLN A 69 16.24 -11.60 -10.41
N GLY A 70 14.96 -11.74 -10.03
CA GLY A 70 13.88 -10.85 -10.44
C GLY A 70 12.83 -10.69 -9.33
N TYR A 71 12.04 -9.61 -9.40
CA TYR A 71 11.08 -9.29 -8.34
C TYR A 71 9.97 -10.35 -8.19
N SER A 72 9.68 -11.12 -9.24
CA SER A 72 8.71 -12.23 -9.21
C SER A 72 9.29 -13.55 -8.70
N MET A 73 10.60 -13.63 -8.43
CA MET A 73 11.32 -14.83 -7.97
C MET A 73 11.15 -16.08 -8.86
N GLU A 74 11.07 -15.90 -10.18
CA GLU A 74 10.80 -17.00 -11.12
C GLU A 74 12.07 -17.75 -11.59
N ASP A 75 13.27 -17.27 -11.24
CA ASP A 75 14.51 -17.91 -11.65
C ASP A 75 14.79 -19.18 -10.83
N SER A 76 15.41 -20.19 -11.46
CA SER A 76 15.84 -21.41 -10.77
C SER A 76 16.75 -21.14 -9.58
N ALA A 77 17.60 -20.11 -9.64
CA ALA A 77 18.48 -19.72 -8.54
C ALA A 77 17.70 -19.17 -7.33
N ASP A 78 16.52 -18.58 -7.57
CA ASP A 78 15.60 -18.15 -6.51
C ASP A 78 15.06 -19.37 -5.77
N LEU A 79 14.54 -20.35 -6.52
CA LEU A 79 14.05 -21.60 -5.94
C LEU A 79 15.15 -22.38 -5.19
N ASP A 80 16.35 -22.49 -5.77
CA ASP A 80 17.49 -23.19 -5.16
C ASP A 80 17.86 -22.58 -3.80
N PHE A 81 17.74 -21.27 -3.65
CA PHE A 81 17.96 -20.59 -2.36
C PHE A 81 16.98 -21.08 -1.30
N PHE A 82 15.68 -21.06 -1.58
CA PHE A 82 14.65 -21.48 -0.62
C PHE A 82 14.75 -22.98 -0.30
N GLN A 83 15.04 -23.82 -1.29
CA GLN A 83 15.29 -25.26 -1.06
C GLN A 83 16.53 -25.53 -0.21
N THR A 84 17.54 -24.67 -0.30
CA THR A 84 18.76 -24.81 0.51
C THR A 84 18.54 -24.38 1.95
N VAL A 85 17.73 -23.34 2.16
CA VAL A 85 17.38 -22.85 3.51
C VAL A 85 16.40 -23.80 4.19
N ASP A 86 15.49 -24.42 3.44
CA ASP A 86 14.47 -25.36 3.96
C ASP A 86 13.69 -24.79 5.15
N PRO A 87 13.04 -23.62 4.98
CA PRO A 87 12.45 -22.89 6.10
C PRO A 87 11.22 -23.61 6.68
N ASP A 88 10.95 -23.38 7.96
CA ASP A 88 9.67 -23.77 8.54
C ASP A 88 8.55 -22.85 8.07
N LEU A 89 8.81 -21.54 7.97
CA LEU A 89 7.79 -20.54 7.67
C LEU A 89 8.35 -19.36 6.88
N LEU A 90 7.64 -18.93 5.83
CA LEU A 90 7.90 -17.64 5.21
C LEU A 90 7.00 -16.57 5.85
N VAL A 91 7.55 -15.38 6.10
CA VAL A 91 6.78 -14.20 6.50
C VAL A 91 6.95 -13.14 5.41
N VAL A 92 5.90 -12.91 4.64
CA VAL A 92 5.91 -12.01 3.47
C VAL A 92 5.17 -10.72 3.83
N ASN A 93 5.89 -9.60 3.78
CA ASN A 93 5.33 -8.29 4.09
C ASN A 93 5.93 -7.20 3.19
N GLY A 94 5.08 -6.33 2.66
CA GLY A 94 5.53 -5.26 1.76
C GLY A 94 6.17 -5.79 0.46
N TRP A 95 5.80 -6.99 0.01
CA TRP A 95 6.18 -7.57 -1.27
C TRP A 95 5.03 -7.43 -2.26
N GLN A 96 5.28 -6.91 -3.46
CA GLN A 96 4.21 -6.53 -4.40
C GLN A 96 3.99 -7.50 -5.56
N ARG A 97 4.69 -8.63 -5.57
CA ARG A 97 4.57 -9.70 -6.57
C ARG A 97 4.03 -10.97 -5.93
N LEU A 98 3.41 -11.83 -6.74
CA LEU A 98 3.02 -13.16 -6.26
C LEU A 98 4.29 -13.97 -5.96
N ILE A 99 4.24 -14.77 -4.90
CA ILE A 99 5.29 -15.74 -4.60
C ILE A 99 4.98 -17.01 -5.40
N PRO A 100 5.92 -17.52 -6.22
CA PRO A 100 5.72 -18.76 -6.97
C PRO A 100 5.33 -19.94 -6.08
N GLU A 101 4.43 -20.80 -6.58
CA GLU A 101 3.98 -22.01 -5.87
C GLU A 101 5.18 -22.88 -5.46
N SER A 102 6.16 -23.04 -6.35
CA SER A 102 7.38 -23.80 -6.07
C SER A 102 8.18 -23.27 -4.88
N ILE A 103 8.15 -21.97 -4.61
CA ILE A 103 8.78 -21.35 -3.43
C ILE A 103 7.88 -21.52 -2.20
N LEU A 104 6.57 -21.30 -2.33
CA LEU A 104 5.61 -21.50 -1.23
C LEU A 104 5.68 -22.92 -0.65
N GLU A 105 5.87 -23.92 -1.51
CA GLU A 105 5.98 -25.35 -1.15
C GLU A 105 7.29 -25.72 -0.43
N THR A 106 8.30 -24.84 -0.43
CA THR A 106 9.56 -25.10 0.31
C THR A 106 9.39 -24.95 1.82
N ALA A 107 8.36 -24.23 2.28
CA ALA A 107 8.18 -23.95 3.70
C ALA A 107 7.26 -24.98 4.36
N THR A 108 7.74 -25.64 5.43
CA THR A 108 7.02 -26.73 6.12
C THR A 108 5.60 -26.32 6.57
N TYR A 109 5.45 -25.11 7.09
CA TYR A 109 4.18 -24.53 7.53
C TYR A 109 3.59 -23.55 6.51
N GLY A 110 4.24 -23.38 5.35
CA GLY A 110 3.88 -22.48 4.26
C GLY A 110 4.31 -21.04 4.48
N ALA A 111 3.56 -20.10 3.92
CA ALA A 111 3.89 -18.68 3.98
C ALA A 111 2.75 -17.86 4.58
N LEU A 112 3.10 -16.88 5.41
CA LEU A 112 2.19 -15.86 5.90
C LEU A 112 2.32 -14.61 5.04
N GLY A 113 1.18 -14.04 4.68
CA GLY A 113 1.08 -12.70 4.12
C GLY A 113 0.07 -11.89 4.91
N ASN A 114 -0.10 -10.63 4.51
CA ASN A 114 -1.17 -9.79 5.03
C ASN A 114 -1.84 -9.03 3.90
N HIS A 115 -3.15 -8.87 4.03
CA HIS A 115 -3.96 -8.05 3.13
C HIS A 115 -5.19 -7.57 3.87
N GLY A 116 -5.82 -6.51 3.40
CA GLY A 116 -7.04 -6.01 4.02
C GLY A 116 -7.92 -5.21 3.08
N SER A 117 -9.09 -4.87 3.58
CA SER A 117 -10.02 -3.96 2.93
C SER A 117 -10.99 -3.38 3.95
N ALA A 118 -11.71 -2.31 3.60
CA ALA A 118 -12.78 -1.76 4.43
C ALA A 118 -13.96 -2.74 4.68
N PHE A 119 -14.05 -3.79 3.85
CA PHE A 119 -15.14 -4.76 3.88
C PHE A 119 -14.72 -6.12 4.46
N GLY A 120 -13.42 -6.37 4.60
CA GLY A 120 -12.86 -7.67 4.93
C GLY A 120 -12.79 -8.61 3.72
N LEU A 121 -11.85 -9.54 3.75
CA LEU A 121 -11.67 -10.56 2.72
C LEU A 121 -12.90 -11.49 2.62
N PRO A 122 -13.34 -11.89 1.40
CA PRO A 122 -12.66 -11.76 0.11
C PRO A 122 -12.96 -10.46 -0.66
N LYS A 123 -13.59 -9.46 -0.04
CA LYS A 123 -13.81 -8.16 -0.69
C LYS A 123 -12.54 -7.32 -0.62
N GLY A 124 -12.29 -6.54 -1.67
CA GLY A 124 -11.12 -5.68 -1.81
C GLY A 124 -9.77 -6.40 -1.89
N ARG A 125 -9.69 -7.58 -2.52
CA ARG A 125 -8.40 -8.20 -2.91
C ARG A 125 -7.69 -7.33 -3.95
N GLY A 126 -6.45 -7.65 -4.30
CA GLY A 126 -5.71 -6.96 -5.36
C GLY A 126 -4.86 -5.81 -4.82
N ARG A 127 -4.82 -4.67 -5.51
CA ARG A 127 -3.80 -3.65 -5.26
C ARG A 127 -4.33 -2.42 -4.53
N SER A 128 -3.45 -1.77 -3.75
CA SER A 128 -3.68 -0.48 -3.11
C SER A 128 -4.96 -0.36 -2.24
N PRO A 129 -5.35 -1.39 -1.44
CA PRO A 129 -6.62 -1.35 -0.71
C PRO A 129 -6.70 -0.23 0.34
N LEU A 130 -5.58 0.23 0.89
CA LEU A 130 -5.52 1.37 1.82
C LEU A 130 -5.87 2.68 1.09
N ASN A 131 -5.22 2.93 -0.05
CA ASN A 131 -5.50 4.12 -0.87
C ASN A 131 -6.98 4.12 -1.29
N TRP A 132 -7.48 2.98 -1.76
CA TRP A 132 -8.88 2.85 -2.15
C TRP A 132 -9.85 3.06 -0.98
N SER A 133 -9.50 2.62 0.24
CA SER A 133 -10.32 2.87 1.42
C SER A 133 -10.43 4.35 1.75
N LEU A 134 -9.37 5.14 1.53
CA LEU A 134 -9.42 6.61 1.67
C LEU A 134 -10.24 7.24 0.54
N ILE A 135 -9.99 6.85 -0.72
CA ILE A 135 -10.68 7.37 -1.91
C ILE A 135 -12.19 7.15 -1.83
N GLU A 136 -12.61 5.95 -1.42
CA GLU A 136 -14.02 5.56 -1.27
C GLU A 136 -14.66 6.04 0.04
N ASP A 137 -13.97 6.90 0.79
CA ASP A 137 -14.44 7.51 2.03
C ASP A 137 -14.88 6.49 3.10
N ARG A 138 -14.08 5.45 3.28
CA ARG A 138 -14.36 4.39 4.27
C ARG A 138 -13.97 4.86 5.67
N ASP A 139 -14.71 4.38 6.67
CA ASP A 139 -14.54 4.74 8.08
C ASP A 139 -13.71 3.71 8.87
N ARG A 140 -13.26 2.65 8.21
CA ARG A 140 -12.57 1.53 8.84
C ARG A 140 -11.77 0.72 7.83
N PHE A 141 -10.85 -0.08 8.37
CA PHE A 141 -10.13 -1.09 7.64
C PHE A 141 -10.10 -2.40 8.43
N LEU A 142 -10.23 -3.52 7.73
CA LEU A 142 -10.05 -4.86 8.28
C LEU A 142 -8.78 -5.45 7.69
N LEU A 143 -7.73 -5.54 8.51
CA LEU A 143 -6.47 -6.18 8.15
C LEU A 143 -6.52 -7.66 8.54
N SER A 144 -6.11 -8.52 7.62
CA SER A 144 -6.03 -9.96 7.82
C SER A 144 -4.61 -10.47 7.62
N VAL A 145 -4.16 -11.35 8.50
CA VAL A 145 -3.06 -12.25 8.20
C VAL A 145 -3.63 -13.46 7.47
N ILE A 146 -3.03 -13.82 6.34
CA ILE A 146 -3.47 -14.89 5.46
C ILE A 146 -2.37 -15.94 5.28
N HIS A 147 -2.76 -17.19 5.12
CA HIS A 147 -1.88 -18.27 4.67
C HIS A 147 -1.82 -18.24 3.15
N LEU A 148 -0.68 -17.83 2.59
CA LEU A 148 -0.57 -17.55 1.16
C LEU A 148 -0.75 -18.82 0.31
N ASP A 149 -1.49 -18.65 -0.77
CA ASP A 149 -1.56 -19.57 -1.91
C ASP A 149 -1.01 -18.86 -3.17
N PRO A 150 -0.90 -19.52 -4.32
CA PRO A 150 -0.38 -18.90 -5.53
C PRO A 150 -1.26 -17.77 -6.11
N GLY A 151 -2.46 -17.55 -5.58
CA GLY A 151 -3.37 -16.51 -6.05
C GLY A 151 -3.24 -15.20 -5.28
N ALA A 152 -3.80 -14.13 -5.85
CA ALA A 152 -3.77 -12.81 -5.23
C ALA A 152 -4.76 -12.72 -4.07
N ASP A 153 -4.21 -12.64 -2.85
CA ASP A 153 -4.92 -12.46 -1.59
C ASP A 153 -6.05 -13.50 -1.38
N SER A 154 -5.90 -14.70 -1.97
CA SER A 154 -6.91 -15.78 -1.94
C SER A 154 -6.80 -16.71 -0.76
N GLY A 155 -5.62 -16.73 -0.12
CA GLY A 155 -5.26 -17.60 0.96
C GLY A 155 -6.21 -17.61 2.16
N ASP A 156 -6.16 -18.69 2.94
CA ASP A 156 -7.01 -18.82 4.14
C ASP A 156 -6.74 -17.70 5.14
N VAL A 157 -7.79 -17.14 5.72
CA VAL A 157 -7.66 -16.12 6.76
C VAL A 157 -7.32 -16.80 8.08
N LEU A 158 -6.28 -16.30 8.74
CA LEU A 158 -5.79 -16.79 10.02
C LEU A 158 -6.23 -15.91 11.18
N LEU A 159 -6.14 -14.60 10.98
CA LEU A 159 -6.52 -13.61 11.98
C LEU A 159 -6.96 -12.34 11.27
N THR A 160 -8.02 -11.70 11.77
CA THR A 160 -8.45 -10.37 11.30
C THR A 160 -8.57 -9.42 12.49
N ARG A 161 -8.12 -8.19 12.29
CA ARG A 161 -8.30 -7.07 13.22
C ARG A 161 -8.80 -5.84 12.48
N LYS A 162 -9.49 -4.96 13.19
CA LYS A 162 -10.11 -3.76 12.64
C LYS A 162 -9.50 -2.51 13.27
N PHE A 163 -9.25 -1.49 12.48
CA PHE A 163 -9.00 -0.13 12.95
C PHE A 163 -9.93 0.87 12.25
N ASP A 164 -10.10 2.03 12.84
CA ASP A 164 -10.86 3.17 12.30
C ASP A 164 -10.02 3.99 11.32
N ILE A 165 -10.64 4.41 10.23
CA ILE A 165 -10.11 5.43 9.32
C ILE A 165 -10.81 6.73 9.68
N THR A 166 -10.05 7.68 10.19
CA THR A 166 -10.54 8.98 10.63
C THR A 166 -10.47 10.00 9.51
N ASP A 167 -11.06 11.17 9.75
CA ASP A 167 -10.96 12.30 8.84
C ASP A 167 -9.54 12.85 8.72
N PHE A 168 -8.64 12.58 9.68
CA PHE A 168 -7.28 13.10 9.68
C PHE A 168 -6.25 12.10 9.14
N ASP A 169 -6.69 10.88 8.81
CA ASP A 169 -5.78 9.88 8.27
C ASP A 169 -5.36 10.22 6.83
N THR A 170 -4.06 10.07 6.60
CA THR A 170 -3.42 10.02 5.28
C THR A 170 -2.99 8.59 5.00
N ILE A 171 -2.53 8.34 3.78
CA ILE A 171 -1.98 7.03 3.42
C ILE A 171 -0.82 6.63 4.34
N GLU A 172 0.03 7.58 4.72
CA GLU A 172 1.14 7.38 5.66
C GLU A 172 0.62 6.92 7.04
N THR A 173 -0.35 7.61 7.63
CA THR A 173 -0.88 7.23 8.94
C THR A 173 -1.60 5.90 8.90
N LEU A 174 -2.21 5.54 7.77
CA LEU A 174 -2.76 4.20 7.57
C LEU A 174 -1.66 3.11 7.55
N TYR A 175 -0.49 3.37 6.95
CA TYR A 175 0.65 2.47 7.04
C TYR A 175 1.16 2.31 8.47
N TYR A 176 1.16 3.37 9.28
CA TYR A 176 1.50 3.27 10.70
C TYR A 176 0.50 2.39 11.46
N LYS A 177 -0.80 2.59 11.25
CA LYS A 177 -1.85 1.74 11.86
C LYS A 177 -1.73 0.27 11.44
N VAL A 178 -1.47 0.01 10.16
CA VAL A 178 -1.25 -1.36 9.66
C VAL A 178 0.00 -1.98 10.27
N THR A 179 1.10 -1.24 10.36
CA THR A 179 2.36 -1.73 10.95
C THR A 179 2.14 -2.16 12.40
N LEU A 180 1.58 -1.27 13.23
CA LEU A 180 1.29 -1.56 14.65
C LEU A 180 0.41 -2.81 14.82
N LEU A 181 -0.62 -2.93 13.99
CA LEU A 181 -1.55 -4.05 14.09
C LEU A 181 -0.94 -5.36 13.59
N LEU A 182 -0.16 -5.30 12.51
CA LEU A 182 0.50 -6.46 11.93
C LEU A 182 1.57 -7.03 12.86
N GLU A 183 2.32 -6.16 13.55
CA GLU A 183 3.26 -6.55 14.61
C GLU A 183 2.55 -7.38 15.68
N GLU A 184 1.47 -6.86 16.27
CA GLU A 184 0.67 -7.60 17.27
C GLU A 184 0.14 -8.94 16.70
N MET A 185 -0.41 -8.91 15.49
CA MET A 185 -1.01 -10.07 14.85
C MET A 185 0.01 -11.17 14.56
N LEU A 186 1.23 -10.83 14.11
CA LEU A 186 2.28 -11.82 13.85
C LEU A 186 2.82 -12.44 15.14
N LEU A 187 2.94 -11.65 16.21
CA LEU A 187 3.31 -12.16 17.54
C LEU A 187 2.27 -13.17 18.07
N GLU A 188 1.01 -13.06 17.66
CA GLU A 188 -0.06 -14.01 17.97
C GLU A 188 -0.08 -15.23 17.03
N VAL A 189 0.06 -15.02 15.72
CA VAL A 189 -0.15 -16.05 14.68
C VAL A 189 1.06 -16.97 14.52
N VAL A 190 2.28 -16.43 14.48
CA VAL A 190 3.49 -17.23 14.19
C VAL A 190 3.70 -18.35 15.21
N PRO A 191 3.55 -18.16 16.53
CA PRO A 191 3.68 -19.26 17.48
C PRO A 191 2.63 -20.36 17.26
N GLN A 192 1.39 -19.98 16.92
CA GLN A 192 0.29 -20.92 16.75
C GLN A 192 0.43 -21.76 15.47
N ILE A 193 0.94 -21.17 14.39
CA ILE A 193 1.17 -21.91 13.14
C ILE A 193 2.32 -22.92 13.33
N LEU A 194 3.42 -22.51 13.98
CA LEU A 194 4.56 -23.39 14.27
C LEU A 194 4.19 -24.51 15.25
N SER A 195 3.27 -24.28 16.19
CA SER A 195 2.76 -25.34 17.08
C SER A 195 1.66 -26.20 16.45
N GLY A 196 1.22 -25.90 15.23
CA GLY A 196 0.14 -26.62 14.54
C GLY A 196 -1.23 -26.49 15.20
N THR A 197 -1.44 -25.45 16.02
CA THR A 197 -2.70 -25.22 16.75
C THR A 197 -3.61 -24.20 16.08
N LEU A 198 -3.11 -23.51 15.05
CA LEU A 198 -3.86 -22.46 14.36
C LEU A 198 -4.90 -23.06 13.41
N GLU A 199 -6.16 -22.67 13.59
CA GLU A 199 -7.23 -22.99 12.64
C GLU A 199 -7.15 -22.06 11.43
N ARG A 200 -7.32 -22.62 10.23
CA ARG A 200 -7.38 -21.87 8.97
C ARG A 200 -8.83 -21.75 8.52
N ALA A 201 -9.24 -20.55 8.13
CA ALA A 201 -10.59 -20.30 7.63
C ALA A 201 -10.56 -19.92 6.14
N PRO A 202 -11.08 -20.77 5.24
CA PRO A 202 -11.25 -20.41 3.85
C PRO A 202 -12.12 -19.17 3.71
N GLN A 203 -11.72 -18.27 2.82
CA GLN A 203 -12.50 -17.08 2.52
C GLN A 203 -13.86 -17.49 1.92
N ARG A 204 -14.95 -16.88 2.40
CA ARG A 204 -16.32 -17.20 1.96
C ARG A 204 -16.97 -16.01 1.24
N GLY A 205 -17.67 -16.30 0.15
CA GLY A 205 -18.39 -15.31 -0.66
C GLY A 205 -17.68 -14.96 -1.96
N THR A 206 -18.26 -14.03 -2.72
CA THR A 206 -17.72 -13.62 -4.04
C THR A 206 -16.59 -12.61 -3.87
N PRO A 207 -15.37 -12.88 -4.38
CA PRO A 207 -14.26 -11.92 -4.31
C PRO A 207 -14.52 -10.68 -5.17
N THR A 208 -13.87 -9.57 -4.81
CA THR A 208 -13.80 -8.35 -5.62
C THR A 208 -12.37 -7.85 -5.59
N TYR A 209 -11.92 -7.19 -6.67
CA TYR A 209 -10.54 -6.76 -6.81
C TYR A 209 -10.43 -5.25 -7.02
N TYR A 210 -9.54 -4.62 -6.27
CA TYR A 210 -9.06 -3.27 -6.54
C TYR A 210 -7.98 -3.30 -7.63
N PRO A 211 -8.08 -2.44 -8.65
CA PRO A 211 -7.04 -2.34 -9.67
C PRO A 211 -5.79 -1.65 -9.13
N LYS A 212 -4.68 -1.83 -9.86
CA LYS A 212 -3.48 -1.01 -9.70
C LYS A 212 -3.86 0.45 -9.92
N ARG A 213 -3.34 1.34 -9.07
CA ARG A 213 -3.31 2.79 -9.34
C ARG A 213 -1.95 3.18 -9.94
N ASN A 214 -1.98 4.07 -10.91
CA ASN A 214 -0.80 4.67 -11.53
C ASN A 214 -0.71 6.15 -11.15
N PRO A 215 0.45 6.82 -11.36
CA PRO A 215 0.61 8.23 -11.05
C PRO A 215 -0.48 9.12 -11.66
N GLU A 216 -0.93 8.82 -12.88
CA GLU A 216 -1.94 9.57 -13.62
C GLU A 216 -3.31 9.57 -12.92
N ASP A 217 -3.61 8.54 -12.11
CA ASP A 217 -4.83 8.51 -11.30
C ASP A 217 -4.82 9.54 -10.15
N GLY A 218 -3.71 10.26 -9.95
CA GLY A 218 -3.55 11.37 -9.02
C GLY A 218 -4.01 12.73 -9.56
N GLU A 219 -4.38 12.84 -10.84
CA GLU A 219 -4.84 14.10 -11.43
C GLU A 219 -6.18 14.53 -10.80
N ILE A 220 -6.24 15.74 -10.25
CA ILE A 220 -7.41 16.28 -9.56
C ILE A 220 -8.41 16.78 -10.59
N ASP A 221 -9.57 16.13 -10.65
CA ASP A 221 -10.75 16.71 -11.28
C ASP A 221 -11.48 17.62 -10.28
N TRP A 222 -11.27 18.93 -10.42
CA TRP A 222 -11.86 19.95 -9.55
C TRP A 222 -13.38 20.01 -9.59
N ARG A 223 -14.03 19.42 -10.60
CA ARG A 223 -15.50 19.31 -10.68
C ARG A 223 -16.07 18.33 -9.65
N ASN A 224 -15.22 17.48 -9.07
CA ASN A 224 -15.62 16.58 -8.01
C ASN A 224 -16.00 17.33 -6.73
N GLY A 225 -16.72 16.63 -5.85
CA GLY A 225 -17.05 17.15 -4.53
C GLY A 225 -15.80 17.35 -3.68
N THR A 226 -15.87 18.32 -2.77
CA THR A 226 -14.79 18.73 -1.86
C THR A 226 -14.23 17.54 -1.08
N ARG A 227 -15.11 16.64 -0.60
CA ARG A 227 -14.70 15.43 0.13
C ARG A 227 -13.95 14.43 -0.75
N SER A 228 -14.36 14.27 -2.01
CA SER A 228 -13.68 13.36 -2.94
C SER A 228 -12.28 13.86 -3.29
N ILE A 229 -12.12 15.16 -3.51
CA ILE A 229 -10.80 15.78 -3.76
C ILE A 229 -9.92 15.62 -2.52
N TYR A 230 -10.45 15.92 -1.34
CA TYR A 230 -9.74 15.70 -0.07
C TYR A 230 -9.26 14.25 0.08
N ASN A 231 -10.14 13.30 -0.21
CA ASN A 231 -9.86 11.87 -0.12
C ASN A 231 -8.80 11.42 -1.12
N LEU A 232 -8.80 11.95 -2.34
CA LEU A 232 -7.74 11.69 -3.32
C LEU A 232 -6.39 12.18 -2.79
N VAL A 233 -6.31 13.46 -2.40
CA VAL A 233 -5.06 14.09 -1.93
C VAL A 233 -4.45 13.28 -0.78
N ARG A 234 -5.23 12.97 0.27
CA ARG A 234 -4.72 12.21 1.42
C ARG A 234 -4.41 10.74 1.10
N ALA A 235 -5.02 10.17 0.06
CA ALA A 235 -4.80 8.79 -0.37
C ALA A 235 -3.53 8.59 -1.19
N VAL A 236 -3.04 9.63 -1.87
CA VAL A 236 -1.85 9.53 -2.75
C VAL A 236 -0.73 10.50 -2.35
N ALA A 237 -0.79 11.08 -1.15
CA ALA A 237 0.31 11.82 -0.54
C ALA A 237 1.56 10.94 -0.33
N ASP A 238 2.68 11.54 0.10
CA ASP A 238 3.93 10.83 0.37
C ASP A 238 3.69 9.55 1.22
N PRO A 239 4.29 8.40 0.85
CA PRO A 239 5.33 8.16 -0.16
C PRO A 239 4.83 7.81 -1.57
N TYR A 240 3.59 8.16 -1.91
CA TYR A 240 3.05 7.98 -3.26
C TYR A 240 3.38 9.18 -4.16
N PRO A 241 3.15 9.07 -5.49
CA PRO A 241 3.50 10.13 -6.44
C PRO A 241 2.85 11.50 -6.20
N GLY A 242 1.87 11.63 -5.30
CA GLY A 242 1.15 12.87 -5.04
C GLY A 242 -0.10 13.04 -5.90
N ALA A 243 -1.05 13.85 -5.41
CA ALA A 243 -2.10 14.37 -6.26
C ALA A 243 -1.57 15.60 -7.00
N PHE A 244 -2.09 15.87 -8.19
CA PHE A 244 -1.59 16.99 -9.00
C PHE A 244 -2.69 17.61 -9.84
N THR A 245 -2.41 18.79 -10.35
CA THR A 245 -3.24 19.50 -11.32
C THR A 245 -2.35 20.29 -12.27
N PHE A 246 -2.94 20.91 -13.29
CA PHE A 246 -2.23 21.75 -14.24
C PHE A 246 -2.76 23.19 -14.18
N ALA A 247 -1.85 24.15 -14.18
CA ALA A 247 -2.13 25.55 -14.42
C ALA A 247 -1.45 25.93 -15.74
N ASP A 248 -2.23 26.00 -16.82
CA ASP A 248 -1.70 25.95 -18.19
C ASP A 248 -0.79 24.71 -18.37
N ASP A 249 0.40 24.85 -18.95
CA ASP A 249 1.33 23.72 -19.14
C ASP A 249 2.15 23.35 -17.88
N GLN A 250 1.92 24.02 -16.74
CA GLN A 250 2.69 23.80 -15.51
C GLN A 250 2.00 22.79 -14.58
N GLN A 251 2.72 21.72 -14.21
CA GLN A 251 2.24 20.78 -13.20
C GLN A 251 2.40 21.36 -11.79
N VAL A 252 1.31 21.29 -11.01
CA VAL A 252 1.28 21.69 -9.60
C VAL A 252 0.95 20.46 -8.76
N MET A 253 1.88 20.05 -7.90
CA MET A 253 1.69 18.98 -6.93
C MET A 253 0.90 19.51 -5.73
N ILE A 254 -0.05 18.72 -5.24
CA ILE A 254 -0.86 19.01 -4.06
C ILE A 254 -0.67 17.87 -3.06
N TRP A 255 0.09 18.16 -2.00
CA TRP A 255 0.45 17.21 -0.95
C TRP A 255 -0.50 17.25 0.23
N GLU A 256 -1.08 18.42 0.52
CA GLU A 256 -2.08 18.59 1.57
C GLU A 256 -3.16 19.57 1.12
N ALA A 257 -4.40 19.14 1.23
CA ALA A 257 -5.57 19.97 1.06
C ALA A 257 -6.61 19.59 2.12
N ILE A 258 -7.43 20.53 2.58
CA ILE A 258 -8.50 20.25 3.56
C ILE A 258 -9.82 20.88 3.11
N PRO A 259 -10.99 20.26 3.37
CA PRO A 259 -12.27 20.91 3.15
C PRO A 259 -12.32 22.26 3.88
N PHE A 260 -12.57 23.34 3.14
CA PHE A 260 -12.52 24.69 3.70
C PHE A 260 -13.91 25.17 4.09
N SER A 261 -14.84 25.24 3.13
CA SER A 261 -16.23 25.60 3.42
C SER A 261 -17.18 25.22 2.28
N SER A 262 -18.38 24.77 2.65
CA SER A 262 -19.55 24.69 1.77
C SER A 262 -20.45 25.93 1.85
N ASP A 263 -20.23 26.79 2.85
CA ASP A 263 -21.12 27.92 3.17
C ASP A 263 -20.57 29.25 2.67
N ILE A 264 -19.25 29.35 2.46
CA ILE A 264 -18.64 30.48 1.78
C ILE A 264 -19.07 30.42 0.32
N ALA A 265 -20.05 31.24 -0.02
CA ALA A 265 -20.55 31.35 -1.38
C ALA A 265 -19.44 31.89 -2.29
N VAL A 266 -18.96 31.02 -3.16
CA VAL A 266 -18.04 31.38 -4.23
C VAL A 266 -18.81 31.30 -5.55
N ASP A 267 -18.98 32.45 -6.21
CA ASP A 267 -19.48 32.50 -7.58
C ASP A 267 -18.31 32.36 -8.56
N ALA A 268 -17.74 31.15 -8.63
CA ALA A 268 -16.63 30.83 -9.52
C ALA A 268 -16.73 29.40 -10.06
N PRO A 269 -16.24 29.14 -11.29
CA PRO A 269 -16.11 27.78 -11.80
C PRO A 269 -15.22 26.90 -10.93
N ALA A 270 -15.51 25.60 -10.88
CA ALA A 270 -14.64 24.62 -10.25
C ALA A 270 -13.20 24.69 -10.83
N GLY A 271 -12.20 24.59 -9.95
CA GLY A 271 -10.77 24.73 -10.27
C GLY A 271 -10.27 26.18 -10.17
N THR A 272 -11.14 27.16 -9.93
CA THR A 272 -10.71 28.56 -9.76
C THR A 272 -10.09 28.78 -8.39
N ILE A 273 -8.93 29.45 -8.33
CA ILE A 273 -8.34 29.96 -7.09
C ILE A 273 -9.12 31.21 -6.64
N VAL A 274 -9.78 31.14 -5.49
CA VAL A 274 -10.73 32.17 -5.03
C VAL A 274 -10.15 33.09 -3.97
N ALA A 275 -9.08 32.66 -3.30
CA ALA A 275 -8.34 33.44 -2.32
C ALA A 275 -6.90 32.91 -2.20
N VAL A 276 -5.94 33.80 -2.00
CA VAL A 276 -4.55 33.48 -1.65
C VAL A 276 -4.19 34.17 -0.33
N PHE A 277 -3.62 33.43 0.62
CA PHE A 277 -3.28 33.94 1.94
C PHE A 277 -1.80 34.29 2.07
N TRP A 278 -1.44 35.03 3.12
CA TRP A 278 -0.07 35.45 3.44
C TRP A 278 0.89 34.29 3.82
N THR A 279 0.39 33.06 3.84
CA THR A 279 1.11 31.80 4.08
C THR A 279 1.40 31.04 2.78
N ASP A 280 1.05 31.60 1.62
CA ASP A 280 1.08 30.94 0.31
C ASP A 280 0.10 29.75 0.19
N GLU A 281 -0.79 29.57 1.18
CA GLU A 281 -1.97 28.69 1.11
C GLU A 281 -3.07 29.37 0.29
N PHE A 282 -3.87 28.59 -0.44
CA PHE A 282 -4.90 29.14 -1.32
C PHE A 282 -6.17 28.29 -1.34
N VAL A 283 -7.30 28.94 -1.60
CA VAL A 283 -8.62 28.29 -1.66
C VAL A 283 -9.00 28.05 -3.10
N VAL A 284 -9.48 26.86 -3.41
CA VAL A 284 -9.96 26.48 -4.75
C VAL A 284 -11.43 26.12 -4.69
N ALA A 285 -12.21 26.63 -5.64
CA ALA A 285 -13.60 26.25 -5.85
C ALA A 285 -13.68 24.79 -6.33
N THR A 286 -14.58 24.00 -5.75
CA THR A 286 -14.85 22.61 -6.14
C THR A 286 -16.28 22.46 -6.67
N GLY A 287 -16.71 21.24 -6.99
CA GLY A 287 -18.08 20.99 -7.47
C GLY A 287 -19.20 21.32 -6.47
N ASP A 288 -18.89 21.35 -5.16
CA ASP A 288 -19.89 21.53 -4.10
C ASP A 288 -19.46 22.45 -2.93
N GLY A 289 -18.29 23.09 -3.04
CA GLY A 289 -17.76 23.92 -1.97
C GLY A 289 -16.36 24.46 -2.31
N THR A 290 -15.47 24.39 -1.33
CA THR A 290 -14.09 24.87 -1.45
C THR A 290 -13.14 23.99 -0.67
N VAL A 291 -11.92 23.83 -1.19
CA VAL A 291 -10.80 23.20 -0.50
C VAL A 291 -9.70 24.23 -0.26
N LEU A 292 -9.05 24.16 0.89
CA LEU A 292 -7.84 24.92 1.20
C LEU A 292 -6.63 24.04 0.87
N VAL A 293 -5.82 24.46 -0.09
CA VAL A 293 -4.53 23.83 -0.40
C VAL A 293 -3.48 24.42 0.55
N ARG A 294 -2.83 23.53 1.30
CA ARG A 294 -1.92 23.88 2.40
C ARG A 294 -0.46 23.56 2.11
N ASN A 295 -0.24 22.45 1.41
CA ASN A 295 1.08 22.02 1.00
C ASN A 295 1.04 21.65 -0.48
N TRP A 296 1.87 22.34 -1.27
CA TRP A 296 1.94 22.23 -2.71
C TRP A 296 3.38 22.47 -3.17
N ASP A 297 3.71 21.98 -4.36
CA ASP A 297 5.01 22.19 -4.98
C ASP A 297 4.87 22.32 -6.50
N ALA A 298 5.59 23.26 -7.10
CA ALA A 298 5.61 23.49 -8.54
C ALA A 298 6.86 24.29 -8.91
N ASP A 299 7.47 23.96 -10.05
CA ASP A 299 8.52 24.81 -10.62
C ASP A 299 7.92 26.15 -11.03
N ASP A 300 8.63 27.27 -10.81
CA ASP A 300 8.31 28.62 -11.34
C ASP A 300 6.83 29.06 -11.35
N TRP A 301 6.02 28.60 -10.39
CA TRP A 301 4.58 28.89 -10.31
C TRP A 301 4.20 29.40 -8.92
N THR A 302 3.25 30.32 -8.87
CA THR A 302 2.68 30.85 -7.62
C THR A 302 1.17 31.03 -7.77
N PRO A 303 0.38 30.73 -6.73
CA PRO A 303 -1.06 30.85 -6.80
C PRO A 303 -1.49 32.31 -7.03
N THR A 304 -2.43 32.51 -7.95
CA THR A 304 -2.97 33.84 -8.28
C THR A 304 -4.49 33.80 -8.21
N GLU A 305 -5.10 34.70 -7.45
CA GLU A 305 -6.56 34.78 -7.38
C GLU A 305 -7.19 34.99 -8.78
N GLY A 306 -8.23 34.21 -9.06
CA GLY A 306 -8.94 34.20 -10.33
C GLY A 306 -8.33 33.31 -11.41
N SER A 307 -7.13 32.75 -11.22
CA SER A 307 -6.62 31.71 -12.12
C SER A 307 -7.42 30.43 -11.96
N GLN A 308 -7.58 29.67 -13.04
CA GLN A 308 -8.31 28.41 -13.05
C GLN A 308 -7.36 27.27 -13.44
N PHE A 309 -7.40 26.19 -12.68
CA PHE A 309 -6.72 24.96 -13.05
C PHE A 309 -7.44 24.23 -14.19
N ASP A 310 -6.67 23.46 -14.94
CA ASP A 310 -7.20 22.65 -16.02
C ASP A 310 -8.13 21.55 -15.50
N THR A 311 -9.05 21.18 -16.38
CA THR A 311 -9.96 20.06 -16.14
C THR A 311 -9.44 18.83 -16.89
N PRO A 312 -9.27 17.68 -16.21
CA PRO A 312 -8.85 16.46 -16.87
C PRO A 312 -9.77 16.11 -18.04
N SER A 313 -9.17 15.75 -19.17
CA SER A 313 -9.90 15.46 -20.42
C SER A 313 -10.65 14.12 -20.40
N ALA A 314 -10.28 13.22 -19.49
CA ALA A 314 -10.94 11.93 -19.25
C ALA A 314 -11.37 11.83 -17.78
N PRO A 315 -12.50 11.17 -17.47
CA PRO A 315 -12.81 10.83 -16.09
C PRO A 315 -11.71 9.92 -15.52
N PRO A 316 -11.40 10.01 -14.21
CA PRO A 316 -10.48 9.08 -13.57
C PRO A 316 -10.93 7.64 -13.82
N THR A 317 -9.98 6.70 -13.79
CA THR A 317 -10.29 5.27 -13.94
C THR A 317 -11.07 4.79 -12.70
N ASP A 318 -12.37 5.07 -12.69
CA ASP A 318 -13.23 4.84 -11.54
C ASP A 318 -13.87 3.45 -11.61
N ARG A 319 -13.78 2.77 -10.46
CA ARG A 319 -14.57 1.66 -9.93
C ARG A 319 -14.08 0.22 -10.17
N ILE A 320 -13.92 -0.45 -9.02
CA ILE A 320 -14.18 -1.88 -8.87
C ILE A 320 -15.59 -2.18 -9.40
N ASP A 321 -15.72 -3.19 -10.24
CA ASP A 321 -16.84 -4.16 -10.20
C ASP A 321 -16.78 -5.19 -11.34
N SER A 322 -15.61 -5.50 -11.91
CA SER A 322 -15.52 -6.62 -12.86
C SER A 322 -14.62 -7.74 -12.35
N GLN A 323 -15.06 -8.98 -12.60
CA GLN A 323 -14.28 -10.20 -12.41
C GLN A 323 -13.02 -10.23 -13.29
N ASP A 324 -12.86 -9.25 -14.18
CA ASP A 324 -11.89 -9.25 -15.29
C ASP A 324 -10.51 -8.68 -14.92
N HIS A 325 -10.30 -8.20 -13.70
CA HIS A 325 -9.01 -7.62 -13.27
C HIS A 325 -7.96 -8.66 -12.79
N HIS A 326 -8.23 -9.96 -12.99
CA HIS A 326 -7.24 -11.01 -12.75
C HIS A 326 -5.92 -10.82 -13.55
N THR A 327 -5.96 -10.13 -14.69
CA THR A 327 -4.87 -10.05 -15.67
C THR A 327 -3.73 -9.08 -15.32
N ASN A 328 -3.88 -8.20 -14.33
CA ASN A 328 -2.85 -7.23 -13.95
C ASN A 328 -2.03 -7.61 -12.70
N LEU A 329 -2.26 -8.81 -12.16
CA LEU A 329 -1.53 -9.34 -11.00
C LEU A 329 -0.30 -10.15 -11.43
N SER A 330 -0.29 -10.64 -12.68
CA SER A 330 0.81 -11.40 -13.30
C SER A 330 1.52 -10.64 -14.42
N SER A 331 1.12 -9.40 -14.75
CA SER A 331 1.66 -8.71 -15.92
C SER A 331 3.09 -8.21 -15.66
N THR A 332 4.03 -8.97 -16.21
CA THR A 332 5.34 -8.53 -16.69
C THR A 332 5.13 -7.53 -17.83
N THR A 333 4.95 -6.25 -17.52
CA THR A 333 5.31 -5.22 -18.51
C THR A 333 6.72 -4.77 -18.19
N ASP A 334 7.67 -5.67 -18.48
CA ASP A 334 9.00 -5.27 -18.96
C ASP A 334 8.79 -4.77 -20.39
N ASP A 335 8.30 -3.53 -20.54
CA ASP A 335 8.30 -2.88 -21.84
C ASP A 335 9.59 -2.07 -21.97
N ALA A 336 10.56 -2.71 -22.64
CA ALA A 336 11.68 -2.20 -23.45
C ALA A 336 12.54 -1.02 -22.97
#